data_AF-A0A5B7LHP9-F1
#
_entry.id   AF-A0A5B7LHP9-F1
#
_cell.length_a   1.000
_cell.length_b   1.000
_cell.length_c   1.000
_cell.angle_alpha   90.00
_cell.angle_beta   90.00
_cell.angle_gamma   90.00
#
_symmetry.space_group_name_H-M   'P 1'
#
loop_
_entity.id
_entity.type
_entity.pdbx_description
1 polymer ?
#
loop_
_entity_poly.entity_id
_entity_poly.type
_entity_poly.pdbx_seq_one_letter_code
_entity_poly.pdbx_strand_id
1 'polypeptide(L)'
;NLYLGIVLAAVVIVTGIFSYYQESKSSKIMESFKNMVPQVATVIREGEKVELRAEELVLGDVVEVKFGDRIPADIRIIESRGFKVDNSSLTGESEPQSRSPDFTHENPLETKNLAFFSTNAVEGTAKGVVICCGDQTVMGRIAGLASGLDTGETPIAKEIHHFIHLITGVAVFLGVTFFVIAFILGYHWLDAVIFLIGIIVANVPEGLLATVTVCLTLTAKRMASKNCLVKNLEAVETLGSTSTICSDKTGTLTQNRMTVAHMWFDNQIIEADTTEDQSGLQYDRTSPGFKALAKIATLCNRAEFKAGQESEPILKREVNGDASEAALLKCMELALGDVMGIRKRNKKVCEVPFNSTNKYQVSIHESDNPDDPRHQLVMKGAPERILDRCSTIFIGGKEKVLDEEMKEAFNNAYLELGGLGER
;
A
#
# COMPACT_ATOMS: atom_id res chain seq x y z
N ASN A 1 -28.58 36.88 -39.12
CA ASN A 1 -27.35 36.12 -39.42
C ASN A 1 -26.16 36.49 -38.53
N LEU A 2 -25.78 37.77 -38.36
CA LEU A 2 -24.63 38.14 -37.50
C LEU A 2 -24.80 37.72 -36.02
N TYR A 3 -25.95 38.03 -35.40
CA TYR A 3 -26.22 37.65 -34.00
C TYR A 3 -26.20 36.13 -33.78
N LEU A 4 -26.79 35.35 -34.69
CA LEU A 4 -26.79 33.89 -34.59
C LEU A 4 -25.35 33.33 -34.66
N GLY A 5 -24.52 33.85 -35.56
CA GLY A 5 -23.11 33.46 -35.64
C GLY A 5 -22.32 33.78 -34.37
N ILE A 6 -22.55 34.95 -33.77
CA ILE A 6 -21.92 35.34 -32.50
C ILE A 6 -22.36 34.40 -31.37
N VAL A 7 -23.65 34.06 -31.29
CA VAL A 7 -24.18 33.15 -30.28
C VAL A 7 -23.59 31.74 -30.43
N LEU A 8 -23.57 31.19 -31.65
CA LEU A 8 -22.98 29.87 -31.90
C LEU A 8 -21.48 29.84 -31.57
N ALA A 9 -20.74 30.88 -31.95
CA ALA A 9 -19.32 31.00 -31.60
C ALA A 9 -19.12 31.04 -30.08
N ALA A 10 -19.94 31.81 -29.35
CA ALA A 10 -19.88 31.87 -27.89
C ALA A 10 -20.19 30.51 -27.24
N VAL A 11 -21.20 29.79 -27.73
CA VAL A 11 -21.55 28.45 -27.23
C VAL A 11 -20.37 27.48 -27.39
N VAL A 12 -19.75 27.45 -28.57
CA VAL A 12 -18.59 26.57 -28.84
C VAL A 12 -17.38 26.92 -27.96
N ILE A 13 -17.12 28.21 -27.72
CA ILE A 13 -16.02 28.64 -26.86
C ILE A 13 -16.28 28.22 -25.41
N VAL A 14 -17.49 28.43 -24.91
CA VAL A 14 -17.86 28.08 -23.54
C VAL A 14 -17.78 26.56 -23.34
N THR A 15 -18.33 25.76 -24.26
CA THR A 15 -18.23 24.29 -24.18
C THR A 15 -16.79 23.81 -24.23
N GLY A 16 -15.95 24.38 -25.10
CA GLY A 16 -14.53 24.04 -25.17
C GLY A 16 -13.76 24.36 -23.90
N ILE A 17 -14.00 25.51 -23.26
CA ILE A 17 -13.36 25.88 -21.98
C ILE A 17 -13.78 24.90 -20.87
N PHE A 18 -15.07 24.53 -20.82
CA PHE A 18 -15.57 23.55 -19.85
C PHE A 18 -14.91 22.19 -20.02
N SER A 19 -14.84 21.67 -21.25
CA SER A 19 -14.15 20.41 -21.55
C SER A 19 -12.67 20.45 -21.17
N TYR A 20 -11.96 21.52 -21.53
CA TYR A 20 -10.54 21.68 -21.20
C TYR A 20 -10.27 21.72 -19.68
N TYR A 21 -11.10 22.45 -18.92
CA TYR A 21 -10.92 22.55 -17.47
C TYR A 21 -11.14 21.21 -16.76
N GLN A 22 -12.04 20.37 -17.28
CA GLN A 22 -12.28 19.03 -16.77
C GLN A 22 -11.07 18.10 -16.98
N GLU A 23 -10.43 18.18 -18.15
CA GLU A 23 -9.30 17.34 -18.52
C GLU A 23 -8.00 17.74 -17.82
N SER A 24 -7.73 19.06 -17.71
CA SER A 24 -6.48 19.60 -17.14
C SER A 24 -6.27 19.25 -15.66
N LYS A 25 -7.32 18.88 -14.91
CA LYS A 25 -7.22 18.59 -13.47
C LYS A 25 -6.61 17.21 -13.18
N SER A 26 -6.52 16.33 -14.18
CA SER A 26 -6.10 14.93 -14.03
C SER A 26 -4.58 14.72 -14.13
N SER A 27 -3.83 15.62 -14.79
CA SER A 27 -2.47 15.32 -15.30
C SER A 27 -1.29 15.59 -14.33
N LYS A 28 -1.47 15.40 -13.01
CA LYS A 28 -0.40 15.65 -12.00
C LYS A 28 0.40 14.43 -11.56
N ILE A 29 0.25 13.28 -12.24
CA ILE A 29 0.88 12.01 -11.84
C ILE A 29 2.41 12.11 -11.80
N MET A 30 3.03 12.83 -12.75
CA MET A 30 4.49 13.00 -12.79
C MET A 30 5.04 13.81 -11.60
N GLU A 31 4.25 14.71 -11.03
CA GLU A 31 4.67 15.57 -9.91
C GLU A 31 4.85 14.77 -8.61
N SER A 32 4.04 13.72 -8.40
CA SER A 32 4.21 12.85 -7.22
C SER A 32 5.46 11.97 -7.30
N PHE A 33 5.90 11.55 -8.50
CA PHE A 33 7.14 10.78 -8.65
C PHE A 33 8.39 11.62 -8.38
N LYS A 34 8.40 12.91 -8.78
CA LYS A 34 9.51 13.82 -8.50
C LYS A 34 9.73 14.04 -6.99
N ASN A 35 8.66 14.09 -6.21
CA ASN A 35 8.74 14.24 -4.75
C ASN A 35 9.27 12.97 -4.04
N MET A 36 9.49 11.87 -4.76
CA MET A 36 10.05 10.64 -4.20
C MET A 36 11.58 10.57 -4.26
N VAL A 37 12.24 11.45 -5.03
CA VAL A 37 13.71 11.51 -5.12
C VAL A 37 14.27 12.12 -3.83
N PRO A 38 15.23 11.47 -3.13
CA PRO A 38 15.91 12.11 -2.00
C PRO A 38 16.65 13.37 -2.47
N GLN A 39 16.64 14.42 -1.64
CA GLN A 39 17.25 15.70 -2.05
C GLN A 39 18.79 15.65 -2.07
N VAL A 40 19.39 14.82 -1.21
CA VAL A 40 20.83 14.69 -1.03
C VAL A 40 21.24 13.23 -0.88
N ALA A 41 22.48 12.91 -1.28
CA ALA A 41 23.12 11.61 -1.17
C ALA A 41 24.54 11.76 -0.65
N THR A 42 24.99 10.83 0.20
CA THR A 42 26.39 10.76 0.65
C THR A 42 27.19 9.89 -0.32
N VAL A 43 28.22 10.46 -0.92
CA VAL A 43 29.05 9.83 -1.95
C VAL A 43 30.52 9.85 -1.53
N ILE A 44 31.27 8.84 -1.93
CA ILE A 44 32.71 8.73 -1.71
C ILE A 44 33.40 9.00 -3.05
N ARG A 45 33.95 10.20 -3.22
CA ARG A 45 34.76 10.59 -4.39
C ARG A 45 36.15 10.98 -3.90
N GLU A 46 37.19 10.54 -4.62
CA GLU A 46 38.60 10.78 -4.25
C GLU A 46 38.99 10.31 -2.83
N GLY A 47 38.23 9.36 -2.27
CA GLY A 47 38.46 8.83 -0.91
C GLY A 47 37.80 9.64 0.21
N GLU A 48 37.16 10.77 -0.10
CA GLU A 48 36.46 11.61 0.87
C GLU A 48 34.94 11.47 0.76
N LYS A 49 34.24 11.61 1.89
CA LYS A 49 32.78 11.61 1.95
C LYS A 49 32.27 13.02 1.64
N VAL A 50 31.47 13.13 0.60
CA VAL A 50 30.86 14.39 0.14
C VAL A 50 29.35 14.20 0.04
N GLU A 51 28.59 15.14 0.59
CA GLU A 51 27.15 15.22 0.37
C GLU A 51 26.88 16.04 -0.89
N LEU A 52 26.15 15.45 -1.83
CA LEU A 52 25.77 16.09 -3.08
C LEU A 52 24.30 15.84 -3.40
N ARG A 53 23.73 16.66 -4.30
CA ARG A 53 22.34 16.50 -4.72
C ARG A 53 22.18 15.17 -5.45
N ALA A 54 21.10 14.43 -5.20
CA ALA A 54 20.90 13.13 -5.84
C ALA A 54 20.91 13.19 -7.39
N GLU A 55 20.56 14.35 -7.96
CA GLU A 55 20.62 14.62 -9.40
C GLU A 55 22.05 14.65 -9.98
N GLU A 56 23.07 14.87 -9.14
CA GLU A 56 24.49 14.93 -9.55
C GLU A 56 25.19 13.56 -9.46
N LEU A 57 24.46 12.50 -9.09
CA LEU A 57 24.95 11.13 -9.07
C LEU A 57 25.14 10.59 -10.47
N VAL A 58 26.29 9.94 -10.70
CA VAL A 58 26.61 9.29 -11.98
C VAL A 58 26.92 7.82 -11.79
N LEU A 59 26.87 7.07 -12.89
CA LEU A 59 27.23 5.66 -12.91
C LEU A 59 28.67 5.45 -12.42
N GLY A 60 28.85 4.47 -11.54
CA GLY A 60 30.15 4.14 -10.94
C GLY A 60 30.48 4.90 -9.66
N ASP A 61 29.70 5.90 -9.25
CA ASP A 61 29.87 6.53 -7.95
C ASP A 61 29.69 5.52 -6.81
N VAL A 62 30.47 5.68 -5.73
CA VAL A 62 30.30 4.88 -4.51
C VAL A 62 29.47 5.67 -3.53
N VAL A 63 28.27 5.20 -3.20
CA VAL A 63 27.37 5.84 -2.24
C VAL A 63 27.41 5.12 -0.89
N GLU A 64 27.26 5.88 0.18
CA GLU A 64 27.03 5.35 1.53
C GLU A 64 25.58 5.65 1.94
N VAL A 65 24.89 4.61 2.43
CA VAL A 65 23.50 4.71 2.87
C VAL A 65 23.41 4.24 4.32
N LYS A 66 22.68 5.00 5.14
CA LYS A 66 22.45 4.72 6.55
C LYS A 66 20.97 4.57 6.85
N PHE A 67 20.66 4.04 8.04
CA PHE A 67 19.31 4.01 8.57
C PHE A 67 18.60 5.38 8.43
N GLY A 68 17.40 5.35 7.86
CA GLY A 68 16.57 6.54 7.62
C GLY A 68 16.75 7.17 6.24
N ASP A 69 17.84 6.85 5.54
CA ASP A 69 18.10 7.39 4.21
C ASP A 69 17.22 6.71 3.16
N ARG A 70 16.88 7.45 2.11
CA ARG A 70 16.33 6.89 0.88
C ARG A 70 17.45 6.51 -0.07
N ILE A 71 17.29 5.38 -0.74
CA ILE A 71 18.23 4.93 -1.76
C ILE A 71 18.17 5.90 -2.96
N PRO A 72 19.27 6.58 -3.31
CA PRO A 72 19.23 7.69 -4.26
C PRO A 72 19.30 7.27 -5.73
N ALA A 73 19.76 6.04 -6.00
CA ALA A 73 19.90 5.44 -7.33
C ALA A 73 19.91 3.91 -7.18
N ASP A 74 19.77 3.14 -8.26
CA ASP A 74 19.98 1.69 -8.13
C ASP A 74 21.46 1.41 -7.89
N ILE A 75 21.75 0.66 -6.83
CA ILE A 75 23.12 0.44 -6.34
C ILE A 75 23.42 -1.05 -6.14
N ARG A 76 24.65 -1.42 -6.49
CA ARG A 76 25.24 -2.72 -6.22
C ARG A 76 26.02 -2.67 -4.91
N ILE A 77 25.58 -3.42 -3.91
CA ILE A 77 26.10 -3.34 -2.54
C ILE A 77 27.48 -4.00 -2.43
N ILE A 78 28.50 -3.27 -2.01
CA ILE A 78 29.87 -3.78 -1.86
C ILE A 78 30.25 -4.00 -0.40
N GLU A 79 29.61 -3.29 0.53
CA GLU A 79 29.79 -3.46 1.98
C GLU A 79 28.42 -3.32 2.66
N SER A 80 28.11 -4.15 3.65
CA SER A 80 26.86 -4.08 4.43
C SER A 80 27.11 -4.47 5.88
N ARG A 81 26.48 -3.74 6.80
CA ARG A 81 26.52 -4.02 8.25
C ARG A 81 25.10 -3.96 8.79
N GLY A 82 24.47 -5.13 8.91
CA GLY A 82 23.08 -5.25 9.36
C GLY A 82 22.09 -4.48 8.49
N PHE A 83 22.43 -4.24 7.22
CA PHE A 83 21.64 -3.36 6.35
C PHE A 83 20.35 -4.04 5.91
N LYS A 84 19.23 -3.35 6.10
CA LYS A 84 17.92 -3.77 5.61
C LYS A 84 17.24 -2.61 4.90
N VAL A 85 16.46 -2.94 3.87
CA VAL A 85 15.68 -1.97 3.10
C VAL A 85 14.21 -2.37 3.04
N ASP A 86 13.35 -1.38 3.02
CA ASP A 86 11.92 -1.53 2.74
C ASP A 86 11.67 -1.38 1.24
N ASN A 87 11.28 -2.48 0.61
CA ASN A 87 10.99 -2.56 -0.83
C ASN A 87 9.49 -2.39 -1.15
N SER A 88 8.67 -1.91 -0.22
CA SER A 88 7.22 -1.72 -0.41
C SER A 88 6.86 -0.92 -1.66
N SER A 89 7.68 0.03 -2.07
CA SER A 89 7.48 0.79 -3.32
C SER A 89 7.56 -0.05 -4.59
N LEU A 90 8.24 -1.21 -4.54
CA LEU A 90 8.42 -2.13 -5.67
C LEU A 90 7.56 -3.39 -5.54
N THR A 91 7.41 -3.93 -4.33
CA THR A 91 6.75 -5.22 -4.09
C THR A 91 5.38 -5.08 -3.44
N GLY A 92 5.02 -3.91 -2.92
CA GLY A 92 3.84 -3.71 -2.07
C GLY A 92 3.99 -4.23 -0.64
N GLU A 93 5.07 -4.96 -0.34
CA GLU A 93 5.30 -5.57 0.98
C GLU A 93 6.30 -4.74 1.80
N SER A 94 5.90 -4.37 3.02
CA SER A 94 6.71 -3.50 3.91
C SER A 94 7.69 -4.26 4.82
N GLU A 95 7.83 -5.58 4.63
CA GLU A 95 8.77 -6.37 5.44
C GLU A 95 10.23 -6.03 5.08
N PRO A 96 11.06 -5.61 6.06
CA PRO A 96 12.47 -5.29 5.85
C PRO A 96 13.27 -6.42 5.22
N GLN A 97 13.81 -6.19 4.03
CA GLN A 97 14.64 -7.15 3.31
C GLN A 97 16.11 -6.92 3.58
N SER A 98 16.80 -7.97 4.03
CA SER A 98 18.23 -7.92 4.34
C SER A 98 19.09 -7.83 3.09
N ARG A 99 20.18 -7.07 3.20
CA ARG A 99 21.07 -6.77 2.08
C ARG A 99 22.52 -7.14 2.38
N SER A 100 23.17 -7.79 1.43
CA SER A 100 24.54 -8.34 1.57
C SER A 100 25.32 -8.16 0.28
N PRO A 101 26.66 -8.09 0.32
CA PRO A 101 27.46 -7.97 -0.90
C PRO A 101 27.41 -9.23 -1.79
N ASP A 102 27.07 -10.39 -1.22
CA ASP A 102 27.05 -11.66 -1.93
C ASP A 102 25.82 -11.81 -2.83
N PHE A 103 26.03 -12.32 -4.04
CA PHE A 103 24.96 -12.67 -4.97
C PHE A 103 24.17 -13.87 -4.43
N THR A 104 22.84 -13.75 -4.37
CA THR A 104 21.98 -14.79 -3.78
C THR A 104 20.93 -15.34 -4.73
N HIS A 105 20.60 -14.65 -5.82
CA HIS A 105 19.50 -15.04 -6.69
C HIS A 105 19.67 -14.47 -8.11
N GLU A 106 19.28 -15.23 -9.14
CA GLU A 106 19.34 -14.82 -10.55
C GLU A 106 18.45 -13.62 -10.87
N ASN A 107 17.22 -13.60 -10.33
CA ASN A 107 16.35 -12.44 -10.44
C ASN A 107 16.95 -11.23 -9.68
N PRO A 108 17.23 -10.11 -10.36
CA PRO A 108 17.76 -8.91 -9.73
C PRO A 108 16.91 -8.38 -8.57
N LEU A 109 15.57 -8.50 -8.65
CA LEU A 109 14.68 -7.97 -7.63
C LEU A 109 14.76 -8.73 -6.29
N GLU A 110 15.14 -10.01 -6.35
CA GLU A 110 15.23 -10.92 -5.21
C GLU A 110 16.63 -11.03 -4.62
N THR A 111 17.68 -10.69 -5.38
CA THR A 111 19.05 -10.79 -4.88
C THR A 111 19.32 -9.75 -3.80
N LYS A 112 20.05 -10.14 -2.76
CA LYS A 112 20.36 -9.28 -1.60
C LYS A 112 21.41 -8.21 -1.89
N ASN A 113 22.07 -8.31 -3.03
CA ASN A 113 23.24 -7.52 -3.37
C ASN A 113 22.95 -6.27 -4.20
N LEU A 114 21.67 -5.99 -4.40
CA LEU A 114 21.14 -4.78 -5.01
C LEU A 114 20.23 -4.05 -4.02
N ALA A 115 20.28 -2.71 -4.05
CA ALA A 115 19.25 -1.84 -3.48
C ALA A 115 18.78 -0.87 -4.55
N PHE A 116 17.51 -0.51 -4.51
CA PHE A 116 16.82 0.13 -5.63
C PHE A 116 16.42 1.56 -5.30
N PHE A 117 16.42 2.42 -6.31
CA PHE A 117 15.92 3.78 -6.20
C PHE A 117 14.50 3.80 -5.60
N SER A 118 14.24 4.81 -4.76
CA SER A 118 13.00 5.05 -4.00
C SER A 118 12.72 4.10 -2.81
N THR A 119 13.52 3.08 -2.57
CA THR A 119 13.40 2.24 -1.36
C THR A 119 14.04 2.92 -0.16
N ASN A 120 13.61 2.55 1.04
CA ASN A 120 14.08 3.19 2.28
C ASN A 120 15.02 2.26 3.05
N ALA A 121 16.12 2.79 3.57
CA ALA A 121 16.97 2.07 4.51
C ALA A 121 16.33 2.05 5.90
N VAL A 122 16.00 0.87 6.39
CA VAL A 122 15.26 0.67 7.65
C VAL A 122 16.12 0.12 8.77
N GLU A 123 17.33 -0.36 8.48
CA GLU A 123 18.30 -0.74 9.52
C GLU A 123 19.72 -0.71 8.93
N GLY A 124 20.72 -0.50 9.79
CA GLY A 124 22.13 -0.70 9.47
C GLY A 124 22.74 0.34 8.55
N THR A 125 23.88 -0.02 7.96
CA THR A 125 24.61 0.83 7.00
C THR A 125 25.16 0.00 5.86
N ALA A 126 25.22 0.57 4.65
CA ALA A 126 25.79 -0.07 3.49
C ALA A 126 26.54 0.91 2.59
N LYS A 127 27.47 0.38 1.80
CA LYS A 127 28.08 1.08 0.67
C LYS A 127 27.75 0.33 -0.60
N GLY A 128 27.48 1.07 -1.68
CA GLY A 128 27.19 0.49 -2.97
C GLY A 128 27.71 1.33 -4.13
N VAL A 129 27.95 0.68 -5.26
CA VAL A 129 28.31 1.33 -6.52
C VAL A 129 27.04 1.59 -7.31
N VAL A 130 26.86 2.80 -7.81
CA VAL A 130 25.71 3.17 -8.63
C VAL A 130 25.75 2.45 -9.98
N ILE A 131 24.67 1.73 -10.30
CA ILE A 131 24.54 0.94 -11.54
C ILE A 131 23.50 1.50 -12.51
N CYS A 132 22.48 2.21 -12.02
CA CYS A 132 21.51 2.94 -12.84
C CYS A 132 21.13 4.26 -12.17
N CYS A 133 20.95 5.33 -12.96
CA CYS A 133 20.48 6.65 -12.51
C CYS A 133 19.21 7.07 -13.25
N GLY A 134 18.37 7.89 -12.60
CA GLY A 134 17.20 8.52 -13.22
C GLY A 134 16.24 7.53 -13.86
N ASP A 135 15.83 7.82 -15.09
CA ASP A 135 14.84 7.03 -15.85
C ASP A 135 15.30 5.59 -16.15
N GLN A 136 16.60 5.30 -16.05
CA GLN A 136 17.14 3.94 -16.27
C GLN A 136 17.06 3.06 -15.02
N THR A 137 16.75 3.63 -13.85
CA THR A 137 16.49 2.84 -12.64
C THR A 137 15.23 1.99 -12.80
N VAL A 138 15.09 0.94 -11.98
CA VAL A 138 13.89 0.09 -11.97
C VAL A 138 12.63 0.95 -11.77
N MET A 139 12.64 1.81 -10.76
CA MET A 139 11.49 2.66 -10.46
C MET A 139 11.31 3.79 -11.49
N GLY A 140 12.40 4.31 -12.08
CA GLY A 140 12.35 5.26 -13.19
C GLY A 140 11.66 4.67 -14.43
N ARG A 141 11.97 3.43 -14.77
CA ARG A 141 11.29 2.70 -15.86
C ARG A 141 9.81 2.45 -15.54
N ILE A 142 9.48 2.08 -14.30
CA ILE A 142 8.08 1.91 -13.86
C ILE A 142 7.32 3.24 -13.97
N ALA A 143 7.91 4.35 -13.51
CA ALA A 143 7.31 5.68 -13.61
C ALA A 143 7.13 6.12 -15.07
N GLY A 144 8.11 5.82 -15.93
CA GLY A 144 8.05 6.05 -17.37
C GLY A 144 6.91 5.25 -18.03
N LEU A 145 6.77 3.96 -17.70
CA LEU A 145 5.66 3.14 -18.18
C LEU A 145 4.31 3.66 -17.69
N ALA A 146 4.19 3.99 -16.40
CA ALA A 146 2.95 4.50 -15.81
C ALA A 146 2.51 5.83 -16.42
N SER A 147 3.47 6.69 -16.79
CA SER A 147 3.20 8.01 -17.35
C SER A 147 3.05 8.00 -18.87
N GLY A 148 3.67 7.04 -19.57
CA GLY A 148 3.64 6.90 -21.02
C GLY A 148 2.52 6.02 -21.55
N LEU A 149 1.64 5.50 -20.67
CA LEU A 149 0.44 4.78 -21.08
C LEU A 149 -0.60 5.78 -21.60
N ASP A 150 -0.97 5.63 -22.87
CA ASP A 150 -2.08 6.38 -23.44
C ASP A 150 -3.36 6.10 -22.65
N THR A 151 -3.97 7.16 -22.13
CA THR A 151 -5.29 7.08 -21.52
C THR A 151 -6.30 6.85 -22.64
N GLY A 152 -6.68 5.59 -22.84
CA GLY A 152 -7.75 5.25 -23.79
C GLY A 152 -9.08 5.93 -23.42
N GLU A 153 -10.01 5.99 -24.38
CA GLU A 153 -11.33 6.56 -24.15
C GLU A 153 -12.15 5.76 -23.13
N THR A 154 -12.82 6.48 -22.23
CA THR A 154 -13.74 5.90 -21.24
C THR A 154 -15.00 5.34 -21.92
N PRO A 155 -15.72 4.39 -21.28
CA PRO A 155 -16.98 3.87 -21.83
C PRO A 155 -18.01 4.98 -22.10
N ILE A 156 -18.22 5.89 -21.15
CA ILE A 156 -19.11 7.04 -21.34
C ILE A 156 -18.67 7.95 -22.49
N ALA A 157 -17.38 8.20 -22.67
CA ALA A 157 -16.88 8.99 -23.81
C ALA A 157 -17.21 8.29 -25.15
N LYS A 158 -17.02 6.97 -25.24
CA LYS A 158 -17.37 6.18 -26.43
C LYS A 158 -18.86 6.25 -26.75
N GLU A 159 -19.72 6.13 -25.75
CA GLU A 159 -21.18 6.24 -25.93
C GLU A 159 -21.59 7.65 -26.34
N ILE A 160 -20.95 8.70 -25.79
CA ILE A 160 -21.17 10.09 -26.23
C ILE A 160 -20.75 10.25 -27.69
N HIS A 161 -19.58 9.73 -28.09
CA HIS A 161 -19.12 9.79 -29.48
C HIS A 161 -20.06 9.04 -30.43
N HIS A 162 -20.52 7.85 -30.04
CA HIS A 162 -21.50 7.09 -30.82
C HIS A 162 -22.80 7.87 -31.00
N PHE A 163 -23.30 8.49 -29.93
CA PHE A 163 -24.51 9.31 -29.95
C PHE A 163 -24.35 10.56 -30.82
N ILE A 164 -23.21 11.27 -30.71
CA ILE A 164 -22.89 12.44 -31.53
C ILE A 164 -22.85 12.07 -33.02
N HIS A 165 -22.24 10.93 -33.38
CA HIS A 165 -22.21 10.47 -34.76
C HIS A 165 -23.60 10.17 -35.31
N LEU A 166 -24.47 9.53 -34.51
CA LEU A 166 -25.85 9.25 -34.90
C LEU A 166 -26.64 10.54 -35.18
N ILE A 167 -26.61 11.49 -34.24
CA ILE A 167 -27.32 12.77 -34.39
C ILE A 167 -26.75 13.58 -35.56
N THR A 168 -25.43 13.66 -35.69
CA THR A 168 -24.79 14.39 -36.79
C THR A 168 -25.17 13.78 -38.14
N GLY A 169 -25.22 12.43 -38.23
CA GLY A 169 -25.69 11.73 -39.42
C GLY A 169 -27.11 12.11 -39.81
N VAL A 170 -28.04 12.13 -38.85
CA VAL A 170 -29.43 12.55 -39.08
C VAL A 170 -29.52 14.04 -39.46
N ALA A 171 -28.79 14.91 -38.75
CA ALA A 171 -28.80 16.35 -38.99
C ALA A 171 -28.28 16.71 -40.40
N VAL A 172 -27.19 16.08 -40.83
CA VAL A 172 -26.64 16.28 -42.18
C VAL A 172 -27.57 15.67 -43.24
N PHE A 173 -28.11 14.48 -43.01
CA PHE A 173 -29.05 13.85 -43.93
C PHE A 173 -30.28 14.73 -44.17
N LEU A 174 -30.93 15.21 -43.11
CA LEU A 174 -32.06 16.12 -43.21
C LEU A 174 -31.64 17.46 -43.83
N GLY A 175 -30.53 18.04 -43.37
CA GLY A 175 -30.02 19.31 -43.90
C GLY A 175 -29.81 19.28 -45.41
N VAL A 176 -29.08 18.29 -45.92
CA VAL A 176 -28.80 18.15 -47.36
C VAL A 176 -30.08 17.82 -48.14
N THR A 177 -30.95 16.95 -47.62
CA THR A 177 -32.20 16.61 -48.30
C THR A 177 -33.10 17.84 -48.48
N PHE A 178 -33.30 18.62 -47.42
CA PHE A 178 -34.12 19.83 -47.47
C PHE A 178 -33.45 20.95 -48.27
N PHE A 179 -32.11 21.03 -48.27
CA PHE A 179 -31.36 21.93 -49.14
C PHE A 179 -31.64 21.63 -50.62
N VAL A 180 -31.58 20.36 -51.04
CA VAL A 180 -31.91 19.96 -52.41
C VAL A 180 -33.38 20.26 -52.74
N ILE A 181 -34.31 19.98 -51.83
CA ILE A 181 -35.74 20.32 -52.00
C ILE A 181 -35.94 21.83 -52.17
N ALA A 182 -35.26 22.66 -51.38
CA ALA A 182 -35.34 24.12 -51.49
C ALA A 182 -34.91 24.61 -52.88
N PHE A 183 -33.85 24.02 -53.46
CA PHE A 183 -33.47 24.31 -54.85
C PHE A 183 -34.52 23.87 -55.86
N ILE A 184 -35.12 22.69 -55.69
CA ILE A 184 -36.19 22.20 -56.58
C ILE A 184 -37.42 23.11 -56.53
N LEU A 185 -37.75 23.66 -55.36
CA LEU A 185 -38.86 24.60 -55.18
C LEU A 185 -38.57 26.02 -55.67
N GLY A 186 -37.35 26.30 -56.17
CA GLY A 186 -36.98 27.59 -56.76
C GLY A 186 -36.56 28.67 -55.75
N TYR A 187 -36.15 28.30 -54.54
CA TYR A 187 -35.59 29.26 -53.58
C TYR A 187 -34.24 29.81 -54.05
N HIS A 188 -33.94 31.06 -53.67
CA HIS A 188 -32.63 31.65 -53.91
C HIS A 188 -31.55 30.92 -53.09
N TRP A 189 -30.34 30.77 -53.63
CA TRP A 189 -29.28 29.96 -53.01
C TRP A 189 -28.90 30.42 -51.59
N LEU A 190 -28.97 31.73 -51.32
CA LEU A 190 -28.77 32.29 -49.98
C LEU A 190 -29.83 31.80 -48.97
N ASP A 191 -31.10 31.75 -49.38
CA ASP A 191 -32.19 31.29 -48.52
C ASP A 191 -32.06 29.78 -48.26
N ALA A 192 -31.68 29.01 -49.27
CA ALA A 192 -31.39 27.58 -49.13
C ALA A 192 -30.25 27.31 -48.12
N VAL A 193 -29.17 28.10 -48.14
CA VAL A 193 -28.06 28.01 -47.16
C VAL A 193 -28.54 28.38 -45.75
N ILE A 194 -29.38 29.42 -45.62
CA ILE A 194 -29.95 29.80 -44.32
C ILE A 194 -30.82 28.67 -43.75
N PHE A 195 -31.65 28.02 -44.59
CA PHE A 195 -32.43 26.84 -44.19
C PHE A 195 -31.55 25.66 -43.78
N LEU A 196 -30.47 25.38 -44.52
CA LEU A 196 -29.52 24.33 -44.17
C LEU A 196 -28.90 24.55 -42.78
N ILE A 197 -28.41 25.76 -42.51
CA ILE A 197 -27.84 26.11 -41.19
C ILE A 197 -28.91 25.98 -40.11
N GLY A 198 -30.14 26.46 -40.36
CA GLY A 198 -31.25 26.36 -39.42
C GLY A 198 -31.60 24.91 -39.07
N ILE A 199 -31.64 24.01 -40.06
CA ILE A 199 -31.93 22.59 -39.85
C ILE A 199 -30.80 21.91 -39.08
N ILE A 200 -29.53 22.20 -39.42
CA ILE A 200 -28.40 21.61 -38.70
C ILE A 200 -28.42 22.05 -37.23
N VAL A 201 -28.52 23.36 -36.98
CA VAL A 201 -28.56 23.91 -35.61
C VAL A 201 -29.73 23.35 -34.83
N ALA A 202 -30.93 23.25 -35.44
CA ALA A 202 -32.10 22.70 -34.76
C ALA A 202 -31.97 21.23 -34.34
N ASN A 203 -31.07 20.46 -34.97
CA ASN A 203 -30.87 19.04 -34.68
C ASN A 203 -29.66 18.77 -33.77
N VAL A 204 -28.74 19.73 -33.59
CA VAL A 204 -27.58 19.56 -32.71
C VAL A 204 -28.00 19.89 -31.28
N PRO A 205 -27.92 18.96 -30.31
CA PRO A 205 -28.34 19.23 -28.94
C PRO A 205 -27.24 19.98 -28.18
N GLU A 206 -27.23 21.31 -28.25
CA GLU A 206 -26.16 22.14 -27.66
C GLU A 206 -26.08 22.01 -26.13
N GLY A 207 -27.19 21.63 -25.50
CA GLY A 207 -27.27 21.42 -24.05
C GLY A 207 -26.76 20.06 -23.56
N LEU A 208 -26.54 19.07 -24.45
CA LEU A 208 -26.27 17.69 -24.04
C LEU A 208 -24.99 17.55 -23.21
N LEU A 209 -23.88 18.12 -23.69
CA LEU A 209 -22.59 18.00 -23.00
C LEU A 209 -22.65 18.65 -21.60
N ALA A 210 -23.35 19.79 -21.50
CA ALA A 210 -23.54 20.47 -20.23
C ALA A 210 -24.42 19.65 -19.27
N THR A 211 -25.52 19.06 -19.74
CA THR A 211 -26.40 18.25 -18.89
C THR A 211 -25.72 16.97 -18.40
N VAL A 212 -24.99 16.27 -19.29
CA VAL A 212 -24.19 15.09 -18.92
C VAL A 212 -23.15 15.45 -17.85
N THR A 213 -22.42 16.55 -18.04
CA THR A 213 -21.40 17.00 -17.08
C THR A 213 -22.01 17.34 -15.72
N VAL A 214 -23.16 18.03 -15.69
CA VAL A 214 -23.89 18.33 -14.44
C VAL A 214 -24.36 17.04 -13.76
N CYS A 215 -24.90 16.07 -14.51
CA CYS A 215 -25.30 14.77 -13.98
C CYS A 215 -24.13 13.99 -13.36
N LEU A 216 -22.99 13.94 -14.04
CA LEU A 216 -21.77 13.30 -13.51
C LEU A 216 -21.26 14.03 -12.27
N THR A 217 -21.27 15.36 -12.27
CA THR A 217 -20.84 16.18 -11.12
C THR A 217 -21.72 15.96 -9.89
N LEU A 218 -23.05 15.89 -10.06
CA LEU A 218 -23.97 15.60 -8.97
C LEU A 218 -23.74 14.19 -8.41
N THR A 219 -23.44 13.22 -9.28
CA THR A 219 -23.15 11.84 -8.86
C THR A 219 -21.83 11.75 -8.12
N ALA A 220 -20.77 12.41 -8.63
CA ALA A 220 -19.48 12.52 -7.95
C ALA A 220 -19.62 13.17 -6.57
N LYS A 221 -20.47 14.20 -6.43
CA LYS A 221 -20.77 14.83 -5.12
C LYS A 221 -21.45 13.87 -4.15
N ARG A 222 -22.37 13.03 -4.63
CA ARG A 222 -23.01 11.97 -3.82
C ARG A 222 -22.00 10.90 -3.41
N MET A 223 -21.08 10.51 -4.27
CA MET A 223 -19.99 9.57 -3.92
C MET A 223 -19.05 10.17 -2.86
N ALA A 224 -18.71 11.46 -2.99
CA ALA A 224 -17.87 12.16 -2.02
C ALA A 224 -18.50 12.21 -0.62
N SER A 225 -19.84 12.35 -0.52
CA SER A 225 -20.53 12.26 0.78
C SER A 225 -20.43 10.89 1.46
N LYS A 226 -19.98 9.86 0.75
CA LYS A 226 -19.68 8.52 1.25
C LYS A 226 -18.17 8.21 1.28
N ASN A 227 -17.33 9.24 1.37
CA ASN A 227 -15.86 9.14 1.38
C ASN A 227 -15.24 8.52 0.12
N CYS A 228 -15.95 8.48 -1.01
CA CYS A 228 -15.40 8.07 -2.31
C CYS A 228 -15.09 9.31 -3.15
N LEU A 229 -13.81 9.71 -3.20
CA LEU A 229 -13.36 10.87 -3.94
C LEU A 229 -13.10 10.52 -5.41
N VAL A 230 -13.79 11.22 -6.32
CA VAL A 230 -13.64 11.04 -7.77
C VAL A 230 -12.75 12.13 -8.34
N LYS A 231 -11.64 11.76 -8.98
CA LYS A 231 -10.73 12.70 -9.65
C LYS A 231 -11.15 13.01 -11.10
N ASN A 232 -11.57 12.00 -11.85
CA ASN A 232 -12.11 12.12 -13.20
C ASN A 232 -13.62 11.83 -13.17
N LEU A 233 -14.45 12.80 -13.59
CA LEU A 233 -15.92 12.67 -13.58
C LEU A 233 -16.44 11.48 -14.40
N GLU A 234 -15.74 11.10 -15.46
CA GLU A 234 -16.13 9.95 -16.31
C GLU A 234 -15.95 8.61 -15.58
N ALA A 235 -15.05 8.54 -14.60
CA ALA A 235 -14.79 7.32 -13.83
C ALA A 235 -16.00 6.89 -12.98
N VAL A 236 -16.93 7.80 -12.70
CA VAL A 236 -18.19 7.51 -12.00
C VAL A 236 -19.00 6.45 -12.72
N GLU A 237 -19.11 6.57 -14.05
CA GLU A 237 -19.85 5.62 -14.88
C GLU A 237 -19.00 4.37 -15.16
N THR A 238 -17.69 4.54 -15.35
CA THR A 238 -16.77 3.42 -15.62
C THR A 238 -16.87 2.34 -14.54
N LEU A 239 -17.02 2.72 -13.26
CA LEU A 239 -17.21 1.76 -12.18
C LEU A 239 -18.51 0.94 -12.31
N GLY A 240 -19.59 1.55 -12.83
CA GLY A 240 -20.85 0.86 -13.10
C GLY A 240 -20.77 -0.10 -14.30
N SER A 241 -19.92 0.22 -15.27
CA SER A 241 -19.68 -0.60 -16.47
C SER A 241 -18.51 -1.59 -16.32
N THR A 242 -17.91 -1.68 -15.12
CA THR A 242 -16.78 -2.57 -14.85
C THR A 242 -17.23 -4.03 -14.77
N SER A 243 -16.63 -4.90 -15.58
CA SER A 243 -16.90 -6.35 -15.59
C SER A 243 -15.83 -7.18 -14.87
N THR A 244 -14.65 -6.62 -14.61
CA THR A 244 -13.53 -7.30 -13.97
C THR A 244 -12.79 -6.32 -13.08
N ILE A 245 -12.56 -6.71 -11.81
CA ILE A 245 -11.81 -5.92 -10.84
C ILE A 245 -10.47 -6.61 -10.60
N CYS A 246 -9.37 -5.93 -10.95
CA CYS A 246 -8.03 -6.34 -10.59
C CYS A 246 -7.64 -5.60 -9.30
N SER A 247 -7.63 -6.32 -8.18
CA SER A 247 -7.29 -5.73 -6.88
C SER A 247 -5.88 -6.12 -6.47
N ASP A 248 -5.13 -5.16 -5.95
CA ASP A 248 -3.94 -5.46 -5.16
C ASP A 248 -4.35 -6.16 -3.85
N LYS A 249 -3.46 -6.95 -3.26
CA LYS A 249 -3.66 -7.61 -1.97
C LYS A 249 -3.35 -6.63 -0.84
N THR A 250 -2.11 -6.14 -0.79
CA THR A 250 -1.56 -5.51 0.41
C THR A 250 -2.00 -4.06 0.51
N GLY A 251 -2.72 -3.70 1.58
CA GLY A 251 -3.25 -2.34 1.77
C GLY A 251 -4.51 -2.03 0.96
N THR A 252 -5.01 -2.99 0.18
CA THR A 252 -6.30 -2.88 -0.53
C THR A 252 -7.30 -3.92 -0.04
N LEU A 253 -6.98 -5.21 -0.14
CA LEU A 253 -7.79 -6.29 0.45
C LEU A 253 -7.41 -6.54 1.90
N THR A 254 -6.12 -6.45 2.22
CA THR A 254 -5.60 -6.61 3.58
C THR A 254 -5.34 -5.25 4.22
N GLN A 255 -5.32 -5.22 5.55
CA GLN A 255 -5.12 -4.01 6.35
C GLN A 255 -3.66 -3.49 6.34
N ASN A 256 -2.76 -4.12 5.57
CA ASN A 256 -1.30 -3.87 5.57
C ASN A 256 -0.70 -3.79 6.99
N ARG A 257 -1.14 -4.69 7.87
CA ARG A 257 -0.72 -4.74 9.27
C ARG A 257 -0.64 -6.19 9.74
N MET A 258 0.55 -6.59 10.18
CA MET A 258 0.74 -7.87 10.85
C MET A 258 -0.13 -7.93 12.11
N THR A 259 -0.97 -8.95 12.20
CA THR A 259 -1.96 -9.13 13.27
C THR A 259 -1.96 -10.59 13.66
N VAL A 260 -2.03 -10.89 14.96
CA VAL A 260 -2.11 -12.28 15.45
C VAL A 260 -3.41 -12.90 14.94
N ALA A 261 -3.30 -14.00 14.18
CA ALA A 261 -4.44 -14.71 13.60
C ALA A 261 -4.83 -15.93 14.44
N HIS A 262 -3.88 -16.80 14.76
CA HIS A 262 -4.12 -17.99 15.56
C HIS A 262 -3.12 -18.13 16.71
N MET A 263 -3.53 -18.87 17.74
CA MET A 263 -2.69 -19.26 18.87
C MET A 263 -2.88 -20.76 19.14
N TRP A 264 -1.81 -21.47 19.45
CA TRP A 264 -1.87 -22.87 19.87
C TRP A 264 -1.48 -23.01 21.33
N PHE A 265 -2.42 -23.43 22.16
CA PHE A 265 -2.21 -23.76 23.58
C PHE A 265 -3.24 -24.80 24.03
N ASP A 266 -2.97 -25.50 25.14
CA ASP A 266 -3.84 -26.58 25.65
C ASP A 266 -4.19 -27.65 24.58
N ASN A 267 -3.29 -27.88 23.62
CA ASN A 267 -3.48 -28.75 22.45
C ASN A 267 -4.67 -28.37 21.56
N GLN A 268 -4.97 -27.08 21.44
CA GLN A 268 -6.04 -26.54 20.61
C GLN A 268 -5.56 -25.31 19.83
N ILE A 269 -6.03 -25.18 18.60
CA ILE A 269 -5.87 -23.97 17.79
C ILE A 269 -7.02 -23.02 18.15
N ILE A 270 -6.68 -21.80 18.53
CA ILE A 270 -7.60 -20.74 18.91
C ILE A 270 -7.46 -19.60 17.93
N GLU A 271 -8.55 -19.26 17.25
CA GLU A 271 -8.63 -18.12 16.34
C GLU A 271 -8.79 -16.80 17.12
N ALA A 272 -8.02 -15.80 16.74
CA ALA A 272 -8.05 -14.45 17.27
C ALA A 272 -8.80 -13.50 16.34
N ASP A 273 -9.35 -12.42 16.90
CA ASP A 273 -10.05 -11.41 16.11
C ASP A 273 -9.06 -10.53 15.31
N THR A 274 -9.10 -10.68 13.98
CA THR A 274 -8.25 -9.94 13.03
C THR A 274 -8.94 -8.69 12.44
N THR A 275 -10.20 -8.42 12.82
CA THR A 275 -10.97 -7.26 12.32
C THR A 275 -10.46 -5.95 12.92
N GLU A 276 -10.57 -4.85 12.16
CA GLU A 276 -10.11 -3.52 12.61
C GLU A 276 -10.93 -2.95 13.78
N ASP A 277 -12.22 -3.27 13.81
CA ASP A 277 -13.19 -2.78 14.78
C ASP A 277 -13.43 -3.77 15.94
N GLN A 278 -12.74 -4.91 15.94
CA GLN A 278 -12.85 -5.96 16.94
C GLN A 278 -14.27 -6.52 17.07
N SER A 279 -14.90 -6.74 15.91
CA SER A 279 -16.27 -7.26 15.76
C SER A 279 -16.32 -8.78 15.59
N GLY A 280 -15.17 -9.45 15.56
CA GLY A 280 -15.04 -10.88 15.30
C GLY A 280 -15.24 -11.77 16.53
N LEU A 281 -14.75 -13.00 16.40
CA LEU A 281 -14.89 -14.05 17.41
C LEU A 281 -14.07 -13.71 18.67
N GLN A 282 -14.72 -13.83 19.83
CA GLN A 282 -14.02 -13.79 21.11
C GLN A 282 -13.61 -15.19 21.54
N TYR A 283 -12.37 -15.31 22.02
CA TYR A 283 -11.83 -16.54 22.59
C TYR A 283 -11.71 -16.45 24.11
N ASP A 284 -11.60 -17.60 24.78
CA ASP A 284 -11.47 -17.66 26.24
C ASP A 284 -10.10 -17.15 26.70
N ARG A 285 -10.12 -15.97 27.35
CA ARG A 285 -8.93 -15.32 27.95
C ARG A 285 -8.68 -15.76 29.40
N THR A 286 -9.56 -16.59 29.96
CA THR A 286 -9.49 -16.99 31.37
C THR A 286 -8.65 -18.24 31.60
N SER A 287 -8.44 -19.04 30.54
CA SER A 287 -7.70 -20.30 30.60
C SER A 287 -6.28 -20.09 31.16
N PRO A 288 -5.78 -21.02 32.00
CA PRO A 288 -4.40 -20.96 32.48
C PRO A 288 -3.37 -20.98 31.34
N GLY A 289 -3.64 -21.75 30.27
CA GLY A 289 -2.78 -21.83 29.08
C GLY A 289 -2.62 -20.47 28.40
N PHE A 290 -3.73 -19.76 28.18
CA PHE A 290 -3.69 -18.42 27.61
C PHE A 290 -2.93 -17.44 28.50
N LYS A 291 -3.18 -17.43 29.82
CA LYS A 291 -2.50 -16.51 30.75
C LYS A 291 -0.98 -16.70 30.75
N ALA A 292 -0.51 -17.94 30.69
CA ALA A 292 0.92 -18.25 30.61
C ALA A 292 1.51 -17.76 29.28
N LEU A 293 0.86 -18.07 28.15
CA LEU A 293 1.28 -17.63 26.82
C LEU A 293 1.28 -16.10 26.70
N ALA A 294 0.23 -15.45 27.21
CA ALA A 294 0.07 -14.00 27.18
C ALA A 294 1.14 -13.29 28.02
N LYS A 295 1.54 -13.88 29.16
CA LYS A 295 2.66 -13.38 29.97
C LYS A 295 3.98 -13.47 29.19
N ILE A 296 4.24 -14.57 28.46
CA ILE A 296 5.43 -14.72 27.61
C ILE A 296 5.43 -13.68 26.48
N ALA A 297 4.33 -13.56 25.73
CA ALA A 297 4.19 -12.61 24.61
C ALA A 297 4.32 -11.14 25.06
N THR A 298 3.88 -10.85 26.29
CA THR A 298 4.01 -9.54 26.92
C THR A 298 5.45 -9.24 27.32
N LEU A 299 6.12 -10.16 28.03
CA LEU A 299 7.44 -9.91 28.63
C LEU A 299 8.60 -10.05 27.63
N CYS A 300 8.56 -11.08 26.78
CA CYS A 300 9.60 -11.36 25.79
C CYS A 300 9.37 -10.56 24.51
N ASN A 301 9.24 -9.23 24.62
CA ASN A 301 8.90 -8.36 23.51
C ASN A 301 9.48 -6.95 23.75
N ARG A 302 10.08 -6.35 22.70
CA ARG A 302 10.72 -5.03 22.76
C ARG A 302 9.88 -3.92 22.14
N ALA A 303 8.76 -4.25 21.51
CA ALA A 303 7.87 -3.26 20.92
C ALA A 303 7.22 -2.36 21.99
N GLU A 304 7.13 -1.06 21.69
CA GLU A 304 6.51 -0.06 22.55
C GLU A 304 5.57 0.86 21.76
N PHE A 305 4.43 1.22 22.33
CA PHE A 305 3.56 2.25 21.75
C PHE A 305 4.25 3.61 21.76
N LYS A 306 4.07 4.40 20.70
CA LYS A 306 4.52 5.80 20.72
C LYS A 306 3.68 6.62 21.70
N ALA A 307 4.32 7.61 22.34
CA ALA A 307 3.66 8.48 23.30
C ALA A 307 2.55 9.33 22.65
N GLY A 308 1.50 9.63 23.43
CA GLY A 308 0.43 10.57 23.03
C GLY A 308 -0.69 9.97 22.17
N GLN A 309 -0.83 8.63 22.12
CA GLN A 309 -1.81 7.94 21.28
C GLN A 309 -2.92 7.22 22.07
N GLU A 310 -3.19 7.64 23.30
CA GLU A 310 -4.17 6.99 24.19
C GLU A 310 -5.60 7.08 23.66
N SER A 311 -5.93 8.14 22.90
CA SER A 311 -7.24 8.34 22.27
C SER A 311 -7.47 7.48 21.01
N GLU A 312 -6.41 6.93 20.42
CA GLU A 312 -6.50 6.12 19.21
C GLU A 312 -6.82 4.65 19.55
N PRO A 313 -7.61 3.95 18.71
CA PRO A 313 -7.83 2.51 18.84
C PRO A 313 -6.51 1.74 18.89
N ILE A 314 -6.39 0.75 19.78
CA ILE A 314 -5.13 -0.01 20.04
C ILE A 314 -4.48 -0.52 18.74
N LEU A 315 -5.30 -1.05 17.82
CA LEU A 315 -4.84 -1.58 16.54
C LEU A 315 -4.24 -0.51 15.60
N LYS A 316 -4.68 0.75 15.72
CA LYS A 316 -4.22 1.89 14.90
C LYS A 316 -3.06 2.66 15.55
N ARG A 317 -2.77 2.43 16.83
CA ARG A 317 -1.60 3.02 17.50
C ARG A 317 -0.31 2.62 16.79
N GLU A 318 0.59 3.59 16.63
CA GLU A 318 1.93 3.39 16.11
C GLU A 318 2.81 2.74 17.18
N VAL A 319 3.68 1.84 16.73
CA VAL A 319 4.53 1.03 17.58
C VAL A 319 5.97 1.14 17.09
N ASN A 320 6.90 1.37 18.01
CA ASN A 320 8.32 1.22 17.78
C ASN A 320 8.69 -0.24 18.00
N GLY A 321 9.03 -0.97 16.94
CA GLY A 321 9.36 -2.39 16.98
C GLY A 321 9.17 -3.03 15.60
N ASP A 322 9.60 -4.28 15.43
CA ASP A 322 9.28 -5.01 14.20
C ASP A 322 7.80 -5.40 14.13
N ALA A 323 7.33 -5.75 12.93
CA ALA A 323 5.91 -6.02 12.67
C ALA A 323 5.36 -7.17 13.52
N SER A 324 6.14 -8.23 13.77
CA SER A 324 5.71 -9.38 14.58
C SER A 324 5.62 -9.00 16.06
N GLU A 325 6.60 -8.28 16.58
CA GLU A 325 6.56 -7.77 17.96
C GLU A 325 5.42 -6.77 18.17
N ALA A 326 5.16 -5.90 17.20
CA ALA A 326 4.05 -4.96 17.23
C ALA A 326 2.69 -5.67 17.20
N ALA A 327 2.55 -6.74 16.41
CA ALA A 327 1.34 -7.57 16.37
C ALA A 327 1.06 -8.22 17.74
N LEU A 328 2.09 -8.81 18.36
CA LEU A 328 2.00 -9.40 19.69
C LEU A 328 1.66 -8.35 20.76
N LEU A 329 2.30 -7.17 20.73
CA LEU A 329 2.02 -6.08 21.66
C LEU A 329 0.54 -5.65 21.57
N LYS A 330 0.04 -5.43 20.36
CA LYS A 330 -1.36 -5.02 20.12
C LYS A 330 -2.35 -6.08 20.57
N CYS A 331 -2.08 -7.36 20.25
CA CYS A 331 -2.91 -8.48 20.68
C CYS A 331 -2.98 -8.58 22.21
N MET A 332 -1.84 -8.48 22.89
CA MET A 332 -1.80 -8.55 24.36
C MET A 332 -2.44 -7.34 25.02
N GLU A 333 -2.29 -6.14 24.44
CA GLU A 333 -2.94 -4.92 24.95
C GLU A 333 -4.47 -5.02 24.81
N LEU A 334 -4.99 -5.58 23.71
CA LEU A 334 -6.43 -5.85 23.54
C LEU A 334 -6.95 -6.92 24.52
N ALA A 335 -6.12 -7.90 24.84
CA ALA A 335 -6.51 -9.00 25.72
C ALA A 335 -6.44 -8.64 27.21
N LEU A 336 -5.39 -7.92 27.63
CA LEU A 336 -5.03 -7.69 29.04
C LEU A 336 -5.25 -6.23 29.49
N GLY A 337 -5.20 -5.26 28.58
CA GLY A 337 -5.45 -3.84 28.86
C GLY A 337 -4.35 -3.07 29.60
N ASP A 338 -3.24 -3.72 30.00
CA ASP A 338 -2.13 -3.08 30.74
C ASP A 338 -0.78 -3.79 30.46
N VAL A 339 -0.36 -3.88 29.20
CA VAL A 339 0.91 -4.54 28.86
C VAL A 339 2.10 -3.83 29.52
N MET A 340 2.10 -2.50 29.51
CA MET A 340 3.20 -1.71 30.06
C MET A 340 3.29 -1.83 31.59
N GLY A 341 2.16 -1.88 32.31
CA GLY A 341 2.16 -2.13 33.74
C GLY A 341 2.60 -3.55 34.09
N ILE A 342 2.23 -4.57 33.30
CA ILE A 342 2.73 -5.95 33.48
C ILE A 342 4.25 -5.97 33.34
N ARG A 343 4.82 -5.35 32.31
CA ARG A 343 6.28 -5.25 32.11
C ARG A 343 6.97 -4.50 33.26
N LYS A 344 6.32 -3.47 33.81
CA LYS A 344 6.86 -2.71 34.96
C LYS A 344 6.88 -3.54 36.25
N ARG A 345 5.87 -4.38 36.48
CA ARG A 345 5.79 -5.29 37.64
C ARG A 345 6.76 -6.47 37.55
N ASN A 346 7.07 -6.93 36.33
CA ASN A 346 8.01 -8.03 36.07
C ASN A 346 9.31 -7.46 35.50
N LYS A 347 10.12 -6.84 36.36
CA LYS A 347 11.32 -6.09 35.94
C LYS A 347 12.29 -6.98 35.19
N LYS A 348 12.67 -6.56 33.98
CA LYS A 348 13.65 -7.26 33.12
C LYS A 348 15.06 -7.12 33.72
N VAL A 349 15.70 -8.24 34.04
CA VAL A 349 17.05 -8.32 34.61
C VAL A 349 18.10 -8.56 33.51
N CYS A 350 17.77 -9.40 32.53
CA CYS A 350 18.67 -9.74 31.43
C CYS A 350 17.87 -10.01 30.15
N GLU A 351 18.48 -9.75 28.99
CA GLU A 351 17.90 -10.04 27.68
C GLU A 351 18.97 -10.45 26.68
N VAL A 352 18.63 -11.45 25.86
CA VAL A 352 19.33 -11.80 24.63
C VAL A 352 18.39 -11.44 23.47
N PRO A 353 18.68 -10.37 22.70
CA PRO A 353 17.83 -9.97 21.59
C PRO A 353 17.83 -11.04 20.50
N PHE A 354 16.80 -11.03 19.67
CA PHE A 354 16.73 -11.93 18.52
C PHE A 354 17.95 -11.75 17.61
N ASN A 355 18.56 -12.86 17.21
CA ASN A 355 19.58 -12.87 16.17
C ASN A 355 19.36 -14.05 15.21
N SER A 356 19.77 -13.89 13.96
CA SER A 356 19.54 -14.89 12.91
C SER A 356 20.30 -16.21 13.13
N THR A 357 21.38 -16.18 13.92
CA THR A 357 22.19 -17.36 14.24
C THR A 357 21.49 -18.26 15.26
N ASN A 358 20.95 -17.67 16.32
CA ASN A 358 20.28 -18.38 17.42
C ASN A 358 18.82 -18.65 17.09
N LYS A 359 18.17 -17.79 16.29
CA LYS A 359 16.75 -17.85 15.90
C LYS A 359 15.77 -17.81 17.08
N TYR A 360 16.19 -17.24 18.21
CA TYR A 360 15.34 -17.02 19.38
C TYR A 360 15.71 -15.70 20.07
N GLN A 361 14.78 -15.21 20.89
CA GLN A 361 14.94 -14.12 21.85
C GLN A 361 14.62 -14.65 23.24
N VAL A 362 15.38 -14.21 24.25
CA VAL A 362 15.20 -14.61 25.65
C VAL A 362 15.25 -13.38 26.54
N SER A 363 14.41 -13.35 27.58
CA SER A 363 14.56 -12.39 28.67
C SER A 363 14.29 -13.03 30.02
N ILE A 364 14.95 -12.50 31.05
CA ILE A 364 14.82 -12.95 32.44
C ILE A 364 14.22 -11.80 33.25
N HIS A 365 13.18 -12.10 34.03
CA HIS A 365 12.40 -11.13 34.77
C HIS A 365 12.32 -11.50 36.26
N GLU A 366 12.21 -10.49 37.11
CA GLU A 366 11.79 -10.65 38.50
C GLU A 366 10.31 -11.09 38.54
N SER A 367 9.95 -11.91 39.53
CA SER A 367 8.56 -12.32 39.76
C SER A 367 7.69 -11.12 40.12
N ASP A 368 6.42 -11.15 39.70
CA ASP A 368 5.41 -10.17 40.13
C ASP A 368 4.93 -10.41 41.57
N ASN A 369 5.22 -11.58 42.14
CA ASN A 369 4.94 -11.88 43.54
C ASN A 369 6.15 -11.48 44.42
N PRO A 370 5.99 -10.51 45.36
CA PRO A 370 7.07 -10.10 46.26
C PRO A 370 7.64 -11.22 47.13
N ASP A 371 6.84 -12.25 47.40
CA ASP A 371 7.22 -13.39 48.24
C ASP A 371 7.94 -14.50 47.46
N ASP A 372 8.04 -14.39 46.12
CA ASP A 372 8.72 -15.35 45.27
C ASP A 372 10.09 -14.83 44.81
N PRO A 373 11.20 -15.31 45.39
CA PRO A 373 12.55 -14.83 45.04
C PRO A 373 13.05 -15.39 43.69
N ARG A 374 12.26 -16.20 42.99
CA ARG A 374 12.66 -16.82 41.73
C ARG A 374 12.63 -15.82 40.58
N HIS A 375 13.49 -16.06 39.61
CA HIS A 375 13.48 -15.34 38.34
C HIS A 375 12.71 -16.15 37.30
N GLN A 376 11.92 -15.46 36.47
CA GLN A 376 11.20 -16.07 35.35
C GLN A 376 11.97 -15.84 34.06
N LEU A 377 12.38 -16.93 33.41
CA LEU A 377 12.92 -16.90 32.05
C LEU A 377 11.77 -17.07 31.05
N VAL A 378 11.71 -16.21 30.05
CA VAL A 378 10.77 -16.29 28.92
C VAL A 378 11.54 -16.29 27.61
N MET A 379 11.06 -17.06 26.64
CA MET A 379 11.71 -17.23 25.34
C MET A 379 10.66 -17.26 24.23
N LYS A 380 10.98 -16.69 23.07
CA LYS A 380 10.24 -16.86 21.82
C LYS A 380 11.22 -17.02 20.65
N GLY A 381 10.82 -17.67 19.58
CA GLY A 381 11.71 -17.94 18.44
C GLY A 381 11.04 -18.79 17.38
N ALA A 382 11.84 -19.29 16.43
CA ALA A 382 11.35 -20.21 15.41
C ALA A 382 10.75 -21.47 16.08
N PRO A 383 9.55 -21.94 15.68
CA PRO A 383 8.83 -23.02 16.37
C PRO A 383 9.68 -24.28 16.62
N GLU A 384 10.42 -24.72 15.61
CA GLU A 384 11.30 -25.88 15.68
C GLU A 384 12.46 -25.69 16.68
N ARG A 385 12.97 -24.46 16.80
CA ARG A 385 14.08 -24.13 17.71
C ARG A 385 13.65 -24.01 19.16
N ILE A 386 12.39 -23.66 19.41
CA ILE A 386 11.81 -23.65 20.74
C ILE A 386 11.50 -25.08 21.18
N LEU A 387 10.89 -25.89 20.31
CA LEU A 387 10.56 -27.28 20.60
C LEU A 387 11.81 -28.10 21.02
N ASP A 388 12.92 -27.95 20.30
CA ASP A 388 14.21 -28.60 20.61
C ASP A 388 14.77 -28.27 22.01
N ARG A 389 14.29 -27.19 22.64
CA ARG A 389 14.77 -26.68 23.94
C ARG A 389 13.78 -26.91 25.08
N CYS A 390 12.65 -27.55 24.80
CA CYS A 390 11.60 -27.81 25.77
C CYS A 390 11.57 -29.30 26.16
N SER A 391 11.46 -29.58 27.46
CA SER A 391 11.24 -30.94 28.00
C SER A 391 9.83 -31.13 28.57
N THR A 392 9.12 -30.03 28.83
CA THR A 392 7.76 -30.01 29.37
C THR A 392 6.87 -29.04 28.58
N ILE A 393 5.55 -29.25 28.68
CA ILE A 393 4.50 -28.42 28.07
C ILE A 393 3.44 -28.09 29.13
N PHE A 394 2.87 -26.89 29.06
CA PHE A 394 1.83 -26.44 29.98
C PHE A 394 0.44 -26.69 29.39
N ILE A 395 -0.35 -27.57 30.02
CA ILE A 395 -1.69 -27.94 29.56
C ILE A 395 -2.67 -27.90 30.74
N GLY A 396 -3.74 -27.11 30.62
CA GLY A 396 -4.83 -27.04 31.60
C GLY A 396 -4.36 -26.59 32.99
N GLY A 397 -3.32 -25.75 33.06
CA GLY A 397 -2.76 -25.26 34.32
C GLY A 397 -1.68 -26.15 34.95
N LYS A 398 -1.27 -27.23 34.29
CA LYS A 398 -0.25 -28.17 34.80
C LYS A 398 0.86 -28.37 33.78
N GLU A 399 2.09 -28.50 34.28
CA GLU A 399 3.21 -28.96 33.48
C GLU A 399 3.10 -30.47 33.24
N LYS A 400 3.25 -30.88 31.99
CA LYS A 400 3.33 -32.28 31.55
C LYS A 400 4.65 -32.49 30.82
N VAL A 401 5.15 -33.73 30.81
CA VAL A 401 6.32 -34.09 30.00
C VAL A 401 5.95 -33.97 28.53
N LEU A 402 6.86 -33.42 27.72
CA LEU A 402 6.70 -33.34 26.27
C LEU A 402 7.04 -34.71 25.65
N ASP A 403 6.03 -35.57 25.52
CA ASP A 403 6.13 -36.87 24.87
C ASP A 403 6.05 -36.76 23.33
N GLU A 404 6.26 -37.88 22.63
CA GLU A 404 6.23 -37.92 21.17
C GLU A 404 4.83 -37.64 20.61
N GLU A 405 3.77 -38.07 21.29
CA GLU A 405 2.38 -37.78 20.89
C GLU A 405 2.12 -36.27 20.86
N MET A 406 2.58 -35.54 21.88
CA MET A 406 2.43 -34.09 21.93
C MET A 406 3.32 -33.36 20.91
N LYS A 407 4.52 -33.89 20.61
CA LYS A 407 5.38 -33.34 19.54
C LYS A 407 4.73 -33.50 18.16
N GLU A 408 4.09 -34.64 17.90
CA GLU A 408 3.33 -34.85 16.67
C GLU A 408 2.14 -33.88 16.58
N ALA A 409 1.39 -33.72 17.67
CA ALA A 409 0.29 -32.76 17.74
C ALA A 409 0.75 -31.32 17.47
N PHE A 410 1.88 -30.91 18.07
CA PHE A 410 2.51 -29.62 17.78
C PHE A 410 2.90 -29.48 16.31
N ASN A 411 3.55 -30.49 15.72
CA ASN A 411 3.98 -30.44 14.32
C ASN A 411 2.79 -30.37 13.36
N ASN A 412 1.69 -31.06 13.66
CA ASN A 412 0.45 -30.97 12.88
C ASN A 412 -0.12 -29.56 12.92
N ALA A 413 -0.24 -28.95 14.10
CA ALA A 413 -0.70 -27.58 14.24
C ALA A 413 0.24 -26.59 13.55
N TYR A 414 1.56 -26.78 13.66
CA TYR A 414 2.55 -25.94 12.99
C TYR A 414 2.42 -25.99 11.46
N LEU A 415 2.25 -27.18 10.88
CA LEU A 415 2.06 -27.35 9.44
C LEU A 415 0.70 -26.81 8.98
N GLU A 416 -0.35 -26.95 9.78
CA GLU A 416 -1.67 -26.41 9.50
C GLU A 416 -1.62 -24.88 9.41
N LEU A 417 -1.06 -24.21 10.43
CA LEU A 417 -0.93 -22.74 10.45
C LEU A 417 0.02 -22.24 9.36
N GLY A 418 1.14 -22.92 9.12
CA GLY A 418 2.03 -22.62 8.00
C GLY A 418 1.36 -22.79 6.64
N GLY A 419 0.45 -23.76 6.51
CA GLY A 419 -0.37 -23.99 5.31
C GLY A 419 -1.38 -22.89 5.02
N LEU A 420 -1.78 -22.11 6.03
CA LEU A 420 -2.62 -20.92 5.88
C LEU A 420 -1.83 -19.68 5.42
N GLY A 421 -0.49 -19.78 5.31
CA GLY A 421 0.38 -18.66 4.96
C GLY A 421 0.67 -17.72 6.13
N GLU A 422 0.51 -18.20 7.36
CA GLU A 422 0.81 -17.46 8.59
C GLU A 422 2.26 -17.68 9.03
N ARG A 423 2.80 -16.72 9.78
CA ARG A 423 4.18 -16.74 10.28
C ARG A 423 4.25 -16.93 11.79
#